data_AF-A0A3D3PQU5-F1
#
_entry.id   AF-A0A3D3PQU5-F1
#
_cell.length_a   1.000
_cell.length_b   1.000
_cell.length_c   1.000
_cell.angle_alpha   90.00
_cell.angle_beta   90.00
_cell.angle_gamma   90.00
#
_symmetry.space_group_name_H-M   'P 1'
#
loop_
_entity.id
_entity.type
_entity.pdbx_description
1 polymer ?
#
loop_
_entity_poly.entity_id
_entity_poly.type
_entity_poly.pdbx_seq_one_letter_code
_entity_poly.pdbx_strand_id
1 'polypeptide(L)'
;MRNGSVVDLKISTGKISALVAGSEMYEVSISVRALEENLWKSILSECAGKVASLVELLQGRLSSAVMEVVTRHGSGLFPVPKQIDFRCSCPDSASMCKHVAATLYGVGARFDHQPDLLFLLRHVDAQELILQAGSVPVADAQT
;
A
#
# COMPACT_ATOMS: atom_id res chain seq x y z
N MET A 1 -17.44 -4.58 16.07
CA MET A 1 -16.26 -3.75 15.73
C MET A 1 -16.72 -2.31 15.55
N ARG A 2 -16.08 -1.31 16.18
CA ARG A 2 -16.46 0.11 16.03
C ARG A 2 -15.91 0.68 14.71
N ASN A 3 -16.32 0.10 13.59
CA ASN A 3 -16.01 0.60 12.24
C ASN A 3 -16.86 1.82 11.85
N GLY A 4 -17.81 2.25 12.70
CA GLY A 4 -18.78 3.30 12.38
C GLY A 4 -18.33 4.73 12.63
N SER A 5 -17.09 4.96 13.09
CA SER A 5 -16.62 6.33 13.38
C SER A 5 -15.96 7.00 12.17
N VAL A 6 -15.43 6.28 11.19
CA VAL A 6 -14.82 6.92 10.02
C VAL A 6 -15.93 7.28 9.03
N VAL A 7 -16.24 8.56 8.91
CA VAL A 7 -17.32 9.09 8.06
C VAL A 7 -16.85 9.31 6.63
N ASP A 8 -15.61 9.76 6.47
CA ASP A 8 -14.96 9.92 5.16
C ASP A 8 -13.53 9.38 5.22
N LEU A 9 -13.10 8.75 4.13
CA LEU A 9 -11.74 8.22 3.97
C LEU A 9 -11.30 8.36 2.52
N LYS A 10 -10.30 9.20 2.30
CA LYS A 10 -9.68 9.48 1.01
C LYS A 10 -8.22 9.07 1.04
N ILE A 11 -7.83 8.28 0.04
CA ILE A 11 -6.44 7.86 -0.18
C ILE A 11 -5.98 8.51 -1.47
N SER A 12 -4.84 9.19 -1.41
CA SER A 12 -4.19 9.88 -2.52
C SER A 12 -2.69 9.62 -2.45
N THR A 13 -1.96 10.06 -3.48
CA THR A 13 -0.51 9.89 -3.54
C THR A 13 0.19 10.44 -2.30
N GLY A 14 0.86 9.58 -1.54
CA GLY A 14 1.58 9.92 -0.31
C GLY A 14 0.72 10.40 0.87
N LYS A 15 -0.62 10.42 0.76
CA LYS A 15 -1.48 11.02 1.78
C LYS A 15 -2.83 10.33 1.91
N ILE A 16 -3.21 10.06 3.16
CA ILE A 16 -4.55 9.64 3.57
C ILE A 16 -5.18 10.79 4.37
N SER A 17 -6.43 11.10 4.07
CA SER A 17 -7.24 12.06 4.80
C SER A 17 -8.53 11.39 5.24
N ALA A 18 -8.94 11.59 6.49
CA ALA A 18 -10.16 11.02 7.01
C ALA A 18 -10.87 11.98 7.95
N LEU A 19 -12.19 11.82 8.03
CA LEU A 19 -13.05 12.50 8.97
C LEU A 19 -13.61 11.44 9.93
N VAL A 20 -13.30 11.56 11.22
CA VAL A 20 -13.63 10.55 12.24
C VAL A 20 -14.52 11.14 13.34
N ALA A 21 -15.68 10.52 13.57
CA ALA A 21 -16.65 10.88 14.59
C ALA A 21 -16.22 10.34 15.97
N GLY A 22 -16.14 11.26 16.94
CA GLY A 22 -15.94 10.98 18.36
C GLY A 22 -16.92 11.78 19.22
N SER A 23 -16.42 12.47 20.24
CA SER A 23 -17.19 13.52 20.94
C SER A 23 -17.52 14.70 20.04
N GLU A 24 -16.66 14.95 19.05
CA GLU A 24 -16.82 15.92 17.98
C GLU A 24 -16.33 15.29 16.68
N MET A 25 -16.32 16.06 15.60
CA MET A 25 -15.70 15.62 14.36
C MET A 25 -14.20 15.92 14.38
N TYR A 26 -13.38 14.89 14.16
CA TYR A 26 -11.93 15.02 14.11
C TYR A 26 -11.39 14.77 12.70
N GLU A 27 -10.47 15.63 12.27
CA GLU A 27 -9.71 15.45 11.04
C GLU A 27 -8.47 14.63 11.34
N VAL A 28 -8.24 13.60 10.52
CA VAL A 28 -7.05 12.76 10.57
C VAL A 28 -6.32 12.90 9.24
N SER A 29 -5.02 13.14 9.29
CA SER A 29 -4.14 13.08 8.14
C SER A 29 -2.96 12.17 8.42
N ILE A 30 -2.72 11.23 7.50
CA ILE A 30 -1.58 10.32 7.55
C ILE A 30 -0.76 10.57 6.30
N SER A 31 0.50 10.95 6.46
CA SER A 31 1.43 11.10 5.35
C SER A 31 2.31 9.86 5.28
N VAL A 32 2.52 9.35 4.06
CA VAL A 32 3.35 8.18 3.80
C VAL A 32 4.44 8.61 2.82
N ARG A 33 5.70 8.36 3.19
CA ARG A 33 6.84 8.68 2.32
C ARG A 33 6.71 7.93 0.99
N ALA A 34 7.20 8.52 -0.10
CA ALA A 34 7.37 7.80 -1.36
C ALA A 34 8.31 6.59 -1.17
N LEU A 35 8.12 5.54 -1.97
CA LEU A 35 9.06 4.43 -2.04
C LEU A 35 10.36 4.92 -2.71
N GLU A 36 11.51 4.49 -2.19
CA GLU A 36 12.79 4.82 -2.82
C GLU A 36 12.90 4.13 -4.19
N GLU A 37 13.36 4.86 -5.20
CA GLU A 37 13.41 4.37 -6.59
C GLU A 37 14.25 3.09 -6.73
N ASN A 38 15.38 3.01 -6.02
CA ASN A 38 16.22 1.81 -6.01
C ASN A 38 15.51 0.59 -5.40
N LEU A 39 14.72 0.81 -4.35
CA LEU A 39 13.92 -0.24 -3.74
C LEU A 39 12.81 -0.69 -4.69
N TRP A 40 12.18 0.25 -5.40
CA TRP A 40 11.18 -0.08 -6.42
C TRP A 40 11.77 -0.94 -7.54
N LYS A 41 12.92 -0.54 -8.09
CA LYS A 41 13.65 -1.33 -9.10
C LYS A 41 14.00 -2.73 -8.60
N SER A 42 14.41 -2.87 -7.33
CA SER A 42 14.65 -4.17 -6.71
C SER A 42 13.39 -5.03 -6.66
N ILE A 43 12.26 -4.46 -6.24
CA ILE A 43 10.97 -5.17 -6.21
C ILE A 43 10.57 -5.64 -7.62
N LEU A 44 10.68 -4.78 -8.62
CA LEU A 44 10.39 -5.12 -10.01
C LEU A 44 11.27 -6.26 -10.52
N SER A 45 12.59 -6.15 -10.30
CA SER A 45 13.55 -7.18 -10.70
C SER A 45 13.30 -8.51 -10.00
N GLU A 46 12.94 -8.48 -8.71
CA GLU A 46 12.61 -9.69 -7.96
C GLU A 46 11.28 -10.30 -8.39
N CYS A 47 10.34 -9.52 -8.92
CA CYS A 47 9.05 -10.02 -9.41
C CYS A 47 9.12 -10.56 -10.84
N ALA A 48 10.16 -10.22 -11.61
CA ALA A 48 10.32 -10.63 -13.00
C ALA A 48 10.24 -12.16 -13.15
N GLY A 49 9.37 -12.62 -14.07
CA GLY A 49 9.17 -14.05 -14.32
C GLY A 49 8.51 -14.85 -13.19
N LYS A 50 8.03 -14.21 -12.11
CA LYS A 50 7.39 -14.90 -10.97
C LYS A 50 5.87 -15.07 -11.12
N VAL A 51 5.29 -14.70 -12.26
CA VAL A 51 3.87 -15.00 -12.55
C VAL A 51 3.76 -16.48 -12.90
N ALA A 52 3.12 -17.26 -12.02
CA ALA A 52 2.88 -18.68 -12.23
C ALA A 52 1.91 -18.95 -13.40
N SER A 53 1.01 -18.00 -13.68
CA SER A 53 0.00 -18.11 -14.73
C SER A 53 -0.49 -16.74 -15.20
N LEU A 54 -0.43 -16.52 -16.52
CA LEU A 54 -1.01 -15.33 -17.15
C LEU A 54 -2.53 -15.23 -16.91
N VAL A 55 -3.22 -16.36 -16.70
CA VAL A 55 -4.66 -16.38 -16.40
C VAL A 55 -4.94 -15.75 -15.04
N GLU A 56 -4.10 -15.99 -14.04
CA GLU A 56 -4.25 -15.36 -12.73
C GLU A 56 -4.07 -13.85 -12.81
N LEU A 57 -3.07 -13.41 -13.58
CA LEU A 57 -2.81 -11.99 -13.81
C LEU A 57 -3.98 -11.30 -14.53
N LEU A 58 -4.57 -11.95 -15.55
CA LEU A 58 -5.77 -11.47 -16.24
C LEU A 58 -7.00 -11.40 -15.32
N GLN A 59 -7.05 -12.22 -14.28
CA GLN A 59 -8.06 -12.16 -13.22
C GLN A 59 -7.75 -11.11 -12.15
N GLY A 60 -6.69 -10.32 -12.31
CA GLY A 60 -6.24 -9.33 -11.32
C GLY A 60 -5.60 -9.95 -10.08
N ARG A 61 -5.20 -11.23 -10.13
CA ARG A 61 -4.56 -11.94 -9.02
C ARG A 61 -3.04 -11.98 -9.22
N LEU A 62 -2.30 -11.55 -8.20
CA LEU A 62 -0.86 -11.71 -8.14
C LEU A 62 -0.52 -13.11 -7.59
N SER A 63 0.53 -13.73 -8.12
CA SER A 63 1.01 -15.02 -7.60
C SER A 63 1.50 -14.87 -6.16
N SER A 64 1.51 -15.96 -5.40
CA SER A 64 2.06 -15.97 -4.03
C SER A 64 3.50 -15.47 -3.97
N ALA A 65 4.31 -15.79 -4.98
CA ALA A 65 5.70 -15.36 -5.07
C ALA A 65 5.85 -13.85 -5.28
N VAL A 66 4.96 -13.21 -6.05
CA VAL A 66 4.90 -11.75 -6.19
C VAL A 66 4.40 -11.12 -4.89
N MET A 67 3.36 -11.70 -4.28
CA MET A 67 2.81 -11.24 -3.00
C MET A 67 3.86 -11.24 -1.88
N GLU A 68 4.71 -12.26 -1.81
CA GLU A 68 5.81 -12.33 -0.84
C GLU A 68 6.79 -11.16 -0.98
N VAL A 69 7.14 -10.79 -2.22
CA VAL A 69 8.07 -9.67 -2.48
C VAL A 69 7.42 -8.33 -2.11
N VAL A 70 6.21 -8.05 -2.61
CA VAL A 70 5.56 -6.75 -2.40
C VAL A 70 5.12 -6.53 -0.95
N THR A 71 4.84 -7.60 -0.20
CA THR A 71 4.46 -7.52 1.22
C THR A 71 5.64 -7.71 2.18
N ARG A 72 6.86 -7.89 1.67
CA ARG A 72 8.04 -8.12 2.50
C ARG A 72 8.26 -6.99 3.49
N HIS A 73 8.37 -7.31 4.77
CA HIS A 73 8.60 -6.32 5.81
C HIS A 73 9.94 -5.58 5.57
N GLY A 74 9.91 -4.26 5.55
CA GLY A 74 11.11 -3.41 5.44
C GLY A 74 11.64 -3.17 4.02
N SER A 75 11.37 -4.08 3.07
CA SER A 75 11.84 -3.96 1.68
C SER A 75 10.74 -4.19 0.64
N GLY A 76 9.49 -4.27 1.06
CA GLY A 76 8.31 -4.30 0.18
C GLY A 76 7.67 -2.93 0.04
N LEU A 77 6.41 -2.93 -0.39
CA LEU A 77 5.62 -1.71 -0.58
C LEU A 77 5.12 -1.12 0.75
N PHE A 78 4.83 -1.95 1.74
CA PHE A 78 4.29 -1.47 3.01
C PHE A 78 5.30 -0.57 3.74
N PRO A 79 4.89 0.65 4.16
CA PRO A 79 5.78 1.56 4.82
C PRO A 79 6.18 1.05 6.21
N VAL A 80 7.44 1.26 6.58
CA VAL A 80 7.90 1.07 7.97
C VAL A 80 7.49 2.27 8.83
N PRO A 81 7.40 2.17 10.17
CA PRO A 81 6.91 3.25 11.02
C PRO A 81 7.57 4.62 10.80
N LYS A 82 8.88 4.67 10.54
CA LYS A 82 9.63 5.90 10.24
C LYS A 82 9.25 6.59 8.91
N GLN A 83 8.45 5.94 8.07
CA GLN A 83 7.96 6.45 6.80
C GLN A 83 6.51 6.94 6.89
N ILE A 84 5.93 6.94 8.09
CA ILE A 84 4.53 7.30 8.31
C ILE A 84 4.46 8.40 9.37
N ASP A 85 3.80 9.50 9.01
CA ASP A 85 3.56 10.61 9.92
C ASP A 85 2.06 10.75 10.18
N PHE A 86 1.69 10.79 11.47
CA PHE A 86 0.30 10.89 11.90
C PHE A 86 -0.03 12.30 12.40
N ARG A 87 -1.19 12.81 12.01
CA ARG A 87 -1.81 14.01 12.58
C ARG A 87 -3.28 13.77 12.83
N CYS A 88 -3.76 14.21 13.98
CA CYS A 88 -5.18 14.23 14.30
C CYS A 88 -5.51 15.54 15.02
N SER A 89 -6.67 16.13 14.73
CA SER A 89 -7.14 17.36 15.41
C SER A 89 -7.69 17.11 16.82
N CYS A 90 -7.71 15.86 17.30
CA CYS A 90 -8.22 15.55 18.63
C CYS A 90 -7.26 16.03 19.74
N PRO A 91 -7.77 16.28 20.97
CA PRO A 91 -6.96 16.79 22.07
C PRO A 91 -6.02 15.75 22.71
N ASP A 92 -5.95 14.53 22.16
CA ASP A 92 -5.03 13.50 22.63
C ASP A 92 -3.58 13.86 22.28
N SER A 93 -2.67 13.65 23.23
CA SER A 93 -1.24 13.93 23.06
C SER A 93 -0.46 12.77 22.44
N ALA A 94 -1.11 11.60 22.29
CA ALA A 94 -0.51 10.44 21.65
C ALA A 94 -0.29 10.64 20.15
N SER A 95 0.87 10.21 19.64
CA SER A 95 1.14 10.19 18.19
C SER A 95 0.18 9.26 17.43
N MET A 96 -0.28 8.18 18.07
CA MET A 96 -1.28 7.25 17.54
C MET A 96 -2.48 7.18 18.49
N CYS A 97 -3.41 8.12 18.33
CA CYS A 97 -4.67 8.11 19.06
C CYS A 97 -5.66 7.09 18.44
N LYS A 98 -6.78 6.84 19.13
CA LYS A 98 -7.85 5.95 18.65
C LYS A 98 -8.42 6.35 17.28
N HIS A 99 -8.40 7.63 16.92
CA HIS A 99 -8.90 8.10 15.62
C HIS A 99 -7.93 7.74 14.49
N VAL A 100 -6.61 7.90 14.71
CA VAL A 100 -5.58 7.43 13.78
C VAL A 100 -5.69 5.93 13.60
N ALA A 101 -5.84 5.17 14.69
CA ALA A 101 -6.03 3.72 14.61
C ALA A 101 -7.28 3.35 13.80
N ALA A 102 -8.41 4.01 14.03
CA ALA A 102 -9.65 3.80 13.26
C ALA A 102 -9.45 4.11 11.77
N THR A 103 -8.73 5.19 11.44
CA THR A 103 -8.36 5.52 10.05
C THR A 103 -7.51 4.41 9.42
N LEU A 104 -6.48 3.90 10.12
CA LEU A 104 -5.64 2.81 9.61
C LEU A 104 -6.41 1.52 9.38
N TYR A 105 -7.36 1.17 10.27
CA TYR A 105 -8.26 0.04 10.03
C TYR A 105 -9.14 0.25 8.79
N GLY A 106 -9.67 1.47 8.60
CA GLY A 106 -10.43 1.83 7.39
C GLY A 106 -9.58 1.73 6.11
N VAL A 107 -8.30 2.10 6.19
CA VAL A 107 -7.34 1.95 5.08
C VAL A 107 -7.13 0.47 4.76
N GLY A 108 -6.91 -0.39 5.76
CA GLY A 108 -6.78 -1.84 5.56
C GLY A 108 -8.00 -2.43 4.85
N ALA A 109 -9.20 -2.14 5.35
CA ALA A 109 -10.45 -2.60 4.74
C ALA A 109 -10.65 -2.07 3.29
N ARG A 110 -10.13 -0.88 2.98
CA ARG A 110 -10.13 -0.34 1.62
C ARG A 110 -9.16 -1.09 0.72
N PHE A 111 -7.95 -1.40 1.20
CA PHE A 111 -6.96 -2.16 0.45
C PHE A 111 -7.41 -3.58 0.13
N ASP A 112 -8.20 -4.22 1.01
CA ASP A 112 -8.78 -5.54 0.73
C ASP A 112 -9.63 -5.57 -0.55
N HIS A 113 -10.21 -4.43 -0.94
CA HIS A 113 -11.06 -4.30 -2.13
C HIS A 113 -10.39 -3.52 -3.28
N GLN A 114 -9.42 -2.66 -2.97
CA GLN A 114 -8.71 -1.76 -3.89
C GLN A 114 -7.20 -1.73 -3.54
N PRO A 115 -6.46 -2.82 -3.79
CA PRO A 115 -5.06 -2.95 -3.40
C PRO A 115 -4.11 -2.03 -4.21
N ASP A 116 -4.54 -1.59 -5.39
CA ASP A 116 -3.85 -0.60 -6.23
C ASP A 116 -3.63 0.75 -5.52
N LEU A 117 -4.48 1.08 -4.54
CA LEU A 117 -4.31 2.28 -3.72
C LEU A 117 -3.02 2.26 -2.88
N LEU A 118 -2.44 1.09 -2.58
CA LEU A 118 -1.14 1.01 -1.93
C LEU A 118 -0.02 1.51 -2.87
N PHE A 119 -0.10 1.17 -4.16
CA PHE A 119 0.85 1.63 -5.18
C PHE A 119 0.75 3.14 -5.34
N LEU A 120 -0.48 3.65 -5.48
CA LEU A 120 -0.76 5.10 -5.50
C LEU A 120 -0.17 5.79 -4.28
N LEU A 121 -0.44 5.28 -3.08
CA LEU A 121 0.05 5.84 -1.82
C LEU A 121 1.59 5.84 -1.75
N ARG A 122 2.24 4.87 -2.39
CA ARG A 122 3.71 4.71 -2.41
C ARG A 122 4.40 5.36 -3.60
N HIS A 123 3.68 6.11 -4.42
CA HIS A 123 4.19 6.82 -5.60
C HIS A 123 4.75 5.88 -6.68
N VAL A 124 4.18 4.69 -6.82
CA VAL A 124 4.59 3.70 -7.83
C VAL A 124 3.38 3.24 -8.65
N ASP A 125 3.62 2.75 -9.86
CA ASP A 125 2.57 2.26 -10.75
C ASP A 125 2.45 0.74 -10.66
N ALA A 126 1.25 0.25 -10.36
CA ALA A 126 0.96 -1.19 -10.35
C ALA A 126 1.14 -1.82 -11.74
N GLN A 127 0.94 -1.06 -12.82
CA GLN A 127 1.12 -1.56 -14.19
C GLN A 127 2.58 -1.91 -14.49
N GLU A 128 3.54 -1.18 -13.94
CA GLU A 128 4.96 -1.52 -14.08
C GLU A 128 5.26 -2.89 -13.45
N LEU A 129 4.66 -3.18 -12.28
CA LEU A 129 4.79 -4.49 -11.63
C LEU A 129 4.20 -5.61 -12.49
N ILE A 130 2.98 -5.39 -13.02
CA ILE A 130 2.26 -6.38 -13.84
C ILE A 130 3.08 -6.71 -15.09
N LEU A 131 3.61 -5.68 -15.78
CA LEU A 131 4.43 -5.85 -16.98
C LEU A 131 5.73 -6.59 -16.68
N GLN A 132 6.42 -6.24 -15.60
CA GLN A 132 7.66 -6.91 -15.21
C GLN A 132 7.41 -8.35 -14.75
N ALA A 133 6.39 -8.58 -13.93
CA ALA A 133 6.10 -9.92 -13.41
C ALA A 133 5.63 -10.89 -14.51
N GLY A 134 4.89 -10.38 -15.51
CA GLY A 134 4.47 -11.13 -16.69
C GLY A 134 5.55 -11.29 -17.76
N SER A 135 6.70 -10.64 -17.63
CA SER A 135 7.81 -10.84 -18.56
C SER A 135 8.33 -12.27 -18.44
N VAL A 136 8.40 -12.97 -19.57
CA VAL A 136 9.06 -14.27 -19.65
C VAL A 136 10.56 -14.01 -19.63
N PRO A 137 11.35 -14.64 -18.73
CA PRO A 137 12.80 -14.52 -18.81
C PRO A 137 13.22 -15.01 -20.19
N VAL A 138 13.81 -14.12 -20.99
CA VAL A 138 14.54 -14.54 -22.18
C VAL A 138 15.71 -15.33 -21.66
N ALA A 139 15.63 -16.66 -21.74
CA ALA A 139 16.78 -17.50 -21.51
C ALA A 139 17.87 -17.03 -22.49
N ASP A 140 18.99 -16.55 -21.96
CA ASP A 140 20.19 -16.35 -22.76
C ASP A 140 20.54 -17.68 -23.42
N ALA A 141 20.17 -17.82 -24.68
CA ALA A 141 20.70 -18.84 -25.56
C ALA A 141 22.15 -18.44 -25.85
N GLN A 142 23.06 -18.79 -24.95
CA GLN A 142 24.49 -18.68 -25.21
C GLN A 142 25.01 -19.99 -25.78
N THR A 143 25.72 -19.79 -26.89
CA THR A 143 26.23 -20.72 -27.90
C THR A 143 27.55 -21.34 -27.47
#